data_AF-A0A538NTB5-F1
#
_entry.id   AF-A0A538NTB5-F1
#
_cell.length_a   1.000
_cell.length_b   1.000
_cell.length_c   1.000
_cell.angle_alpha   90.00
_cell.angle_beta   90.00
_cell.angle_gamma   90.00
#
_symmetry.space_group_name_H-M   'P 1'
#
loop_
_entity.id
_entity.type
_entity.pdbx_description
1 polymer ?
#
loop_
_entity_poly.entity_id
_entity_poly.type
_entity_poly.pdbx_seq_one_letter_code
_entity_poly.pdbx_strand_id
1 'polypeptide(L)' 'MRNTILGISAFYHDSAAALLINGEIAAAAHEERFTRKKHDS' A
#
# COMPACT_ATOMS: atom_id res chain seq x y z
N MET A 1 -11.09 6.54 20.49
CA MET A 1 -10.29 5.34 20.14
C MET A 1 -9.60 5.61 18.81
N ARG A 2 -8.34 5.20 18.62
CA ARG A 2 -7.66 5.34 17.32
C ARG A 2 -8.08 4.18 16.43
N ASN A 3 -8.61 4.48 15.24
CA ASN A 3 -8.97 3.47 14.25
C ASN A 3 -7.84 3.34 13.23
N THR A 4 -7.36 2.13 12.96
CA THR A 4 -6.25 1.87 12.04
C THR A 4 -6.66 0.82 11.03
N ILE A 5 -6.48 1.12 9.74
CA ILE A 5 -6.87 0.27 8.63
C ILE A 5 -5.66 0.05 7.73
N LEU A 6 -5.35 -1.21 7.43
CA LEU A 6 -4.35 -1.58 6.42
C LEU A 6 -5.08 -2.04 5.16
N GLY A 7 -5.01 -1.25 4.10
CA GLY A 7 -5.47 -1.62 2.77
C GLY A 7 -4.36 -2.34 2.00
N ILE A 8 -4.69 -3.45 1.36
CA ILE A 8 -3.77 -4.24 0.52
C ILE A 8 -4.40 -4.36 -0.86
N SER A 9 -3.62 -4.02 -1.89
CA SER A 9 -3.89 -4.34 -3.29
C SER A 9 -2.94 -5.47 -3.70
N ALA A 10 -3.50 -6.60 -4.09
CA ALA A 10 -2.77 -7.79 -4.50
C ALA A 10 -3.53 -8.53 -5.61
N PHE A 11 -2.81 -9.38 -6.36
CA PHE A 11 -3.33 -10.23 -7.45
C PHE A 11 -3.81 -9.51 -8.73
N TYR A 12 -3.63 -8.18 -8.81
CA TYR A 12 -3.90 -7.37 -10.01
C TYR A 12 -2.93 -6.19 -10.07
N HIS A 13 -2.12 -6.12 -11.14
CA HIS A 13 -1.02 -5.15 -11.31
C HIS A 13 0.01 -5.19 -10.15
N ASP A 14 0.95 -4.24 -10.16
CA ASP A 14 1.92 -4.06 -9.07
C ASP A 14 1.22 -4.01 -7.71
N SER A 15 1.66 -4.85 -6.77
CA SER A 15 1.09 -4.88 -5.43
C SER A 15 1.29 -3.54 -4.72
N ALA A 16 0.36 -3.17 -3.84
CA ALA A 16 0.45 -1.93 -3.07
C ALA A 16 -0.19 -2.06 -1.68
N ALA A 17 0.21 -1.18 -0.77
CA ALA A 17 -0.39 -1.07 0.55
C ALA A 17 -0.60 0.39 0.97
N ALA A 18 -1.67 0.64 1.72
CA ALA A 18 -1.98 1.94 2.32
C ALA A 18 -2.39 1.78 3.80
N LEU A 19 -1.85 2.64 4.67
CA LEU A 19 -2.17 2.69 6.08
C LEU A 19 -3.00 3.94 6.36
N LEU A 20 -4.19 3.76 6.90
CA LEU A 20 -5.06 4.84 7.35
C LEU A 20 -5.10 4.88 8.87
N ILE A 21 -5.06 6.09 9.44
CA ILE A 21 -5.25 6.35 10.86
C ILE A 21 -6.35 7.40 10.99
N ASN A 22 -7.45 7.05 11.66
CA ASN A 22 -8.62 7.91 11.84
C ASN A 22 -9.19 8.49 10.53
N GLY A 23 -9.11 7.71 9.44
CA GLY A 23 -9.60 8.12 8.12
C GLY A 23 -8.59 8.92 7.29
N GLU A 24 -7.45 9.28 7.84
CA GLU A 24 -6.37 9.97 7.11
C GLU A 24 -5.29 9.00 6.65
N ILE A 25 -4.68 9.28 5.51
CA ILE A 25 -3.57 8.48 4.97
C ILE A 25 -2.31 8.79 5.78
N ALA A 26 -1.82 7.79 6.52
CA ALA A 26 -0.56 7.88 7.25
C ALA A 26 0.63 7.44 6.39
N ALA A 27 0.44 6.43 5.54
CA ALA A 27 1.45 5.95 4.60
C ALA A 27 0.81 5.25 3.40
N ALA A 28 1.47 5.28 2.25
CA ALA A 28 1.10 4.50 1.07
C ALA A 28 2.36 4.18 0.26
N ALA A 29 2.45 2.96 -0.28
CA ALA A 29 3.58 2.55 -1.10
C ALA A 29 3.21 1.43 -2.09
N HIS A 30 3.88 1.45 -3.24
CA HIS A 30 3.86 0.36 -4.23
C HIS A 30 5.05 -0.59 -4.01
N GLU A 31 4.86 -1.88 -4.30
CA GLU A 31 5.88 -2.92 -4.21
C GLU A 31 7.14 -2.60 -5.03
N GLU A 32 6.97 -2.06 -6.24
CA GLU A 32 8.08 -1.67 -7.13
C GLU A 32 9.08 -0.70 -6.47
N ARG A 33 8.65 0.11 -5.50
CA ARG A 33 9.53 1.03 -4.77
C ARG A 33 10.45 0.31 -3.79
N PHE A 34 10.04 -0.86 -3.31
CA PHE A 34 10.85 -1.71 -2.44
C PHE A 34 11.73 -2.66 -3.25
N THR A 35 11.18 -3.31 -4.28
CA THR A 35 11.92 -4.26 -5.13
C THR A 35 12.88 -3.56 -6.10
N ARG A 36 12.61 -2.29 -6.42
CA ARG A 36 13.31 -1.50 -7.45
C ARG A 36 13.25 -2.13 -8.85
N LYS A 37 12.27 -3.00 -9.08
CA LYS A 37 11.93 -3.56 -10.39
C LYS A 37 10.74 -2.78 -10.92
N LYS A 38 10.91 -2.10 -12.05
CA LYS A 38 9.81 -1.38 -12.70
C LYS A 38 9.04 -2.32 -13.61
N HIS A 39 7.71 -2.19 -13.64
CA HIS A 39 6.80 -2.98 -14.49
C HIS A 39 6.87 -4.50 -14.26
N ASP A 40 7.12 -4.93 -13.01
CA ASP A 40 6.94 -6.35 -12.68
C ASP A 40 5.42 -6.66 -12.70
N SER A 41 5.03 -7.87 -13.11
CA SER A 41 3.63 -8.24 -13.35
C SER A 41 3.23 -9.49 -12.60
#